data_AF-A0A974TMK1-F1
#
_entry.id   AF-A0A974TMK1-F1
#
_cell.length_a   1.000
_cell.length_b   1.000
_cell.length_c   1.000
_cell.angle_alpha   90.00
_cell.angle_beta   90.00
_cell.angle_gamma   90.00
#
_symmetry.space_group_name_H-M   'P 1'
#
loop_
_entity.id
_entity.type
_entity.pdbx_description
1 polymer ?
#
loop_
_entity_poly.entity_id
_entity_poly.type
_entity_poly.pdbx_seq_one_letter_code
_entity_poly.pdbx_strand_id
1 'polypeptide(L)'
;METMTDIPESKLNDVLGDIARAKMRVVSIERADDGTYSTTYTSAASEVSQAFKSLSASLPVSAPVANMDLPDLPPPGAARPFVHARSIAYKTVLYTDAEGRDEIREGGSRSWRNCNPGNIRKGDFSLNAGAIGDDGSFAIFPDEQTGTAAIIALLKTSKYINLTLRDAVFRYAPPSENNSAAYAAALAERTGIPLDTPLSTLKADEFRKFARRIQEIEGWKPGLIRANAPAALRSTTTSAIISSAASATQDWMDIARCEAALPAHERSQWPDPGENPRILNYFKVCSAWFEADGGDEVDWCAAFVNYCLVTSGHMGTDHPGARSFFWNKKGQFISLPKPIPGSIAVRRYAPFSDPKWESGPGHVGFVIAASETTVTLLGGNQSGTVRESVFPLVSKDASGAVTAKFIAFMMPAIM
;
A
#
# COMPACT_ATOMS: atom_id res chain seq x y z
N MET A 1 -15.92 -13.48 36.58
CA MET A 1 -17.15 -14.12 37.09
C MET A 1 -17.95 -13.02 37.74
N GLU A 2 -19.22 -12.91 37.38
CA GLU A 2 -20.13 -11.92 37.93
C GLU A 2 -21.30 -12.65 38.60
N THR A 3 -21.81 -12.08 39.68
CA THR A 3 -22.91 -12.65 40.45
C THR A 3 -24.02 -11.61 40.55
N MET A 4 -25.21 -11.96 40.05
CA MET A 4 -26.43 -11.20 40.29
C MET A 4 -27.13 -11.78 41.51
N THR A 5 -27.35 -10.97 42.53
CA THR A 5 -28.05 -11.34 43.76
C THR A 5 -29.48 -10.81 43.77
N ASP A 6 -30.28 -11.23 44.76
CA ASP A 6 -31.61 -10.67 45.05
C ASP A 6 -32.65 -10.85 43.92
N ILE A 7 -32.53 -11.90 43.11
CA ILE A 7 -33.45 -12.18 42.00
C ILE A 7 -34.74 -12.80 42.56
N PRO A 8 -35.92 -12.16 42.38
CA PRO A 8 -37.18 -12.76 42.77
C PRO A 8 -37.47 -14.05 41.97
N GLU A 9 -38.08 -15.06 42.59
CA GLU A 9 -38.39 -16.34 41.92
C GLU A 9 -39.17 -16.17 40.61
N SER A 10 -40.09 -15.20 40.56
CA SER A 10 -40.88 -14.85 39.37
C SER A 10 -40.05 -14.29 38.20
N LYS A 11 -38.83 -13.82 38.47
CA LYS A 11 -37.91 -13.21 37.50
C LYS A 11 -36.71 -14.09 37.15
N LEU A 12 -36.53 -15.21 37.83
CA LEU A 12 -35.38 -16.09 37.62
C LEU A 12 -35.31 -16.62 36.18
N ASN A 13 -36.44 -17.05 35.61
CA ASN A 13 -36.49 -17.55 34.23
C ASN A 13 -36.19 -16.45 33.20
N ASP A 14 -36.62 -15.21 33.46
CA ASP A 14 -36.31 -14.07 32.60
C ASP A 14 -34.80 -13.80 32.60
N VAL A 15 -34.19 -13.77 33.80
CA VAL A 15 -32.74 -13.54 33.98
C VAL A 15 -31.92 -14.66 33.33
N LEU A 16 -32.28 -15.93 33.52
CA LEU A 16 -31.61 -17.06 32.86
C LEU A 16 -31.79 -17.01 31.34
N GLY A 17 -32.96 -16.58 30.87
CA GLY A 17 -33.24 -16.35 29.45
C GLY A 17 -32.44 -15.20 28.84
N ASP A 18 -32.20 -14.14 29.60
CA ASP A 18 -31.34 -13.01 29.21
C ASP A 18 -29.86 -13.42 29.17
N ILE A 19 -29.38 -14.17 30.17
CA ILE A 19 -28.01 -14.74 30.21
C ILE A 19 -27.79 -15.68 29.00
N ALA A 20 -28.78 -16.52 28.68
CA ALA A 20 -28.73 -17.39 27.51
C ALA A 20 -28.74 -16.60 26.19
N ARG A 21 -29.59 -15.57 26.07
CA ARG A 21 -29.61 -14.66 24.90
C ARG A 21 -28.29 -13.89 24.73
N ALA A 22 -27.65 -13.53 25.83
CA ALA A 22 -26.33 -12.90 25.85
C ALA A 22 -25.16 -13.88 25.60
N LYS A 23 -25.44 -15.17 25.35
CA LYS A 23 -24.45 -16.25 25.19
C LYS A 23 -23.48 -16.37 26.38
N MET A 24 -23.93 -16.01 27.58
CA MET A 24 -23.16 -16.14 28.81
C MET A 24 -23.41 -17.52 29.43
N ARG A 25 -22.43 -18.05 30.17
CA ARG A 25 -22.55 -19.36 30.82
C ARG A 25 -22.88 -19.17 32.30
N VAL A 26 -23.99 -19.75 32.74
CA VAL A 26 -24.33 -19.87 34.16
C VAL A 26 -23.37 -20.87 34.82
N VAL A 27 -22.76 -20.46 35.91
CA VAL A 27 -21.78 -21.23 36.69
C VAL A 27 -22.45 -21.84 37.92
N SER A 28 -23.27 -21.08 38.63
CA SER A 28 -24.08 -21.57 39.76
C SER A 28 -25.35 -20.73 39.94
N ILE A 29 -26.37 -21.35 40.54
CA ILE A 29 -27.60 -20.68 41.00
C ILE A 29 -27.80 -21.12 42.44
N GLU A 30 -27.90 -20.17 43.35
CA GLU A 30 -28.08 -20.39 44.78
C GLU A 30 -29.36 -19.71 45.26
N ARG A 31 -30.09 -20.34 46.17
CA ARG A 31 -31.31 -19.79 46.75
C ARG A 31 -31.02 -19.32 48.17
N ALA A 32 -31.37 -18.09 48.49
CA ALA A 32 -31.27 -17.53 49.83
C ALA A 32 -32.49 -17.89 50.69
N ASP A 33 -32.32 -17.84 52.01
CA ASP A 33 -33.35 -18.19 53.00
C ASP A 33 -34.60 -17.29 52.95
N ASP A 34 -34.47 -16.09 52.35
CA ASP A 34 -35.55 -15.13 52.12
C ASP A 34 -36.37 -15.40 50.84
N GLY A 35 -36.03 -16.46 50.10
CA GLY A 35 -36.72 -16.87 48.87
C GLY A 35 -36.21 -16.21 47.59
N THR A 36 -35.16 -15.38 47.66
CA THR A 36 -34.50 -14.82 46.47
C THR A 36 -33.40 -15.73 45.93
N TYR A 37 -32.98 -15.50 44.68
CA TYR A 37 -31.96 -16.28 44.00
C TYR A 37 -30.74 -15.42 43.68
N SER A 38 -29.56 -16.04 43.75
CA SER A 38 -28.31 -15.49 43.27
C SER A 38 -27.78 -16.35 42.13
N THR A 39 -27.49 -15.75 40.98
CA THR A 39 -26.95 -16.44 39.82
C THR A 39 -25.53 -15.95 39.54
N THR A 40 -24.56 -16.86 39.62
CA THR A 40 -23.18 -16.59 39.18
C THR A 40 -23.02 -17.03 37.73
N TYR A 41 -22.56 -16.12 36.88
CA TYR A 41 -22.31 -16.39 35.47
C TYR A 41 -20.92 -15.91 35.07
N THR A 42 -20.43 -16.47 33.97
CA THR A 42 -19.17 -16.05 33.36
C THR A 42 -19.42 -15.70 31.90
N SER A 43 -18.92 -14.53 31.49
CA SER A 43 -18.80 -14.21 30.09
C SER A 43 -17.65 -15.05 29.50
N ALA A 44 -17.87 -15.76 28.40
CA ALA A 44 -16.78 -16.31 27.60
C ALA A 44 -15.77 -15.21 27.18
N ALA A 45 -16.20 -13.94 27.18
CA ALA A 45 -15.38 -12.76 26.92
C ALA A 45 -14.26 -12.50 27.95
N SER A 46 -14.29 -13.08 29.16
CA SER A 46 -13.31 -12.77 30.22
C SER A 46 -11.95 -13.43 29.97
N GLU A 47 -11.92 -14.71 29.58
CA GLU A 47 -10.68 -15.42 29.24
C GLU A 47 -10.18 -14.99 27.85
N VAL A 48 -11.11 -14.71 26.94
CA VAL A 48 -10.87 -14.25 25.58
C VAL A 48 -10.28 -12.83 25.57
N SER A 49 -10.76 -11.92 26.42
CA SER A 49 -10.17 -10.59 26.58
C SER A 49 -8.73 -10.65 27.07
N GLN A 50 -8.34 -11.67 27.84
CA GLN A 50 -6.99 -11.80 28.35
C GLN A 50 -6.03 -12.35 27.28
N ALA A 51 -6.49 -13.29 26.43
CA ALA A 51 -5.75 -13.75 25.26
C ALA A 51 -5.56 -12.63 24.21
N PHE A 52 -6.60 -11.82 23.95
CA PHE A 52 -6.53 -10.68 23.04
C PHE A 52 -5.75 -9.48 23.59
N LYS A 53 -5.84 -9.18 24.89
CA LYS A 53 -4.97 -8.18 25.54
C LYS A 53 -3.50 -8.59 25.51
N SER A 54 -3.20 -9.88 25.70
CA SER A 54 -1.85 -10.44 25.63
C SER A 54 -1.19 -10.25 24.26
N LEU A 55 -1.95 -10.38 23.16
CA LEU A 55 -1.47 -10.17 21.79
C LEU A 55 -0.97 -8.73 21.54
N SER A 56 -1.66 -7.72 22.10
CA SER A 56 -1.24 -6.32 22.00
C SER A 56 -0.06 -5.95 22.91
N ALA A 57 0.11 -6.66 24.04
CA ALA A 57 1.15 -6.37 25.03
C ALA A 57 2.54 -6.91 24.66
N SER A 58 2.61 -7.82 23.69
CA SER A 58 3.87 -8.39 23.17
C SER A 58 4.49 -7.60 22.01
N LEU A 59 3.86 -6.51 21.57
CA LEU A 59 4.42 -5.67 20.52
C LEU A 59 5.56 -4.82 21.08
N PRO A 60 6.76 -4.87 20.48
CA PRO A 60 7.86 -4.03 20.93
C PRO A 60 7.52 -2.55 20.72
N VAL A 61 7.70 -1.74 21.76
CA VAL A 61 7.45 -0.27 21.73
C VAL A 61 8.49 0.46 20.86
N SER A 62 9.61 -0.21 20.56
CA SER A 62 10.68 0.23 19.67
C SER A 62 11.23 -0.96 18.89
N ALA A 63 11.58 -0.77 17.62
CA ALA A 63 12.10 -1.83 16.76
C ALA A 63 13.23 -2.62 17.45
N PRO A 64 13.15 -3.96 17.47
CA PRO A 64 13.99 -4.75 18.34
C PRO A 64 15.43 -4.98 17.85
N VAL A 65 15.76 -4.60 16.63
CA VAL A 65 17.10 -4.72 16.05
C VAL A 65 17.65 -3.32 15.81
N ALA A 66 18.89 -3.06 16.22
CA ALA A 66 19.65 -1.95 15.65
C ALA A 66 19.77 -2.24 14.14
N ASN A 67 19.54 -1.21 13.33
CA ASN A 67 19.52 -1.31 11.88
C ASN A 67 20.69 -2.12 11.33
N MET A 68 20.40 -3.30 10.83
CA MET A 68 21.33 -3.97 9.92
C MET A 68 21.26 -3.41 8.50
N ASP A 69 20.29 -2.54 8.18
CA ASP A 69 20.19 -1.79 6.92
C ASP A 69 19.28 -0.55 7.11
N LEU A 70 19.83 0.55 7.64
CA LEU A 70 19.28 1.88 7.35
C LEU A 70 20.46 2.78 6.92
N PRO A 71 20.41 3.39 5.73
CA PRO A 71 20.83 4.79 5.65
C PRO A 71 20.03 5.60 6.67
N ASP A 72 20.69 6.55 7.34
CA ASP A 72 20.11 7.36 8.41
C ASP A 72 18.69 7.86 8.10
N LEU A 73 17.87 8.05 9.14
CA LEU A 73 16.62 8.78 8.99
C LEU A 73 16.94 10.09 8.27
N PRO A 74 16.26 10.39 7.15
CA PRO A 74 16.59 11.57 6.43
C PRO A 74 16.47 12.80 7.33
N PRO A 75 17.42 13.74 7.25
CA PRO A 75 17.38 14.94 8.07
C PRO A 75 16.07 15.70 7.81
N PRO A 76 15.43 16.26 8.86
CA PRO A 76 14.22 17.06 8.71
C PRO A 76 14.38 18.14 7.65
N GLY A 77 13.46 18.22 6.69
CA GLY A 77 13.53 19.19 5.61
C GLY A 77 12.62 18.83 4.44
N ALA A 78 12.40 19.79 3.53
CA ALA A 78 11.74 19.51 2.27
C ALA A 78 12.65 18.64 1.39
N ALA A 79 12.11 17.56 0.82
CA ALA A 79 12.87 16.60 0.03
C ALA A 79 13.34 17.23 -1.29
N ARG A 80 14.63 17.56 -1.42
CA ARG A 80 15.30 18.08 -2.64
C ARG A 80 16.83 17.95 -2.50
N PRO A 81 17.58 17.56 -3.55
CA PRO A 81 17.11 17.16 -4.88
C PRO A 81 16.72 15.67 -4.95
N PHE A 82 15.62 15.36 -5.66
CA PHE A 82 15.18 13.97 -5.85
C PHE A 82 16.14 13.19 -6.75
N VAL A 83 16.42 11.93 -6.41
CA VAL A 83 17.34 11.06 -7.16
C VAL A 83 16.66 9.84 -7.74
N HIS A 84 15.47 9.49 -7.23
CA HIS A 84 14.68 8.36 -7.71
C HIS A 84 13.19 8.70 -7.68
N ALA A 85 12.43 8.19 -8.65
CA ALA A 85 10.97 8.29 -8.61
C ALA A 85 10.30 7.08 -9.25
N ARG A 86 9.09 6.73 -8.80
CA ARG A 86 8.30 5.64 -9.39
C ARG A 86 6.81 5.88 -9.25
N SER A 87 6.04 5.39 -10.22
CA SER A 87 4.59 5.31 -10.10
C SER A 87 4.21 4.27 -9.02
N ILE A 88 3.40 4.67 -8.05
CA ILE A 88 2.98 3.80 -6.94
C ILE A 88 1.49 3.46 -6.94
N ALA A 89 0.64 4.28 -7.57
CA ALA A 89 -0.79 4.01 -7.69
C ALA A 89 -1.40 4.78 -8.88
N TYR A 90 -2.71 4.63 -9.12
CA TYR A 90 -3.40 5.39 -10.16
C TYR A 90 -3.22 6.90 -9.92
N LYS A 91 -2.58 7.57 -10.88
CA LYS A 91 -2.27 9.00 -10.80
C LYS A 91 -1.47 9.38 -9.54
N THR A 92 -0.50 8.54 -9.14
CA THR A 92 0.34 8.80 -7.96
C THR A 92 1.80 8.43 -8.22
N VAL A 93 2.71 9.37 -7.98
CA VAL A 93 4.17 9.19 -8.12
C VAL A 93 4.84 9.46 -6.78
N LEU A 94 5.75 8.57 -6.38
CA LEU A 94 6.64 8.74 -5.24
C LEU A 94 8.00 9.23 -5.74
N TYR A 95 8.49 10.30 -5.14
CA TYR A 95 9.82 10.85 -5.32
C TYR A 95 10.65 10.61 -4.07
N THR A 96 11.90 10.17 -4.23
CA THR A 96 12.84 9.89 -3.16
C THR A 96 14.14 10.66 -3.42
N ASP A 97 14.64 11.40 -2.43
CA ASP A 97 15.94 12.09 -2.53
C ASP A 97 17.12 11.25 -2.06
N ALA A 98 18.32 11.80 -2.21
CA ALA A 98 19.58 11.11 -1.89
C ALA A 98 19.67 10.67 -0.43
N GLU A 99 18.95 11.37 0.45
CA GLU A 99 18.89 11.09 1.88
C GLU A 99 17.70 10.17 2.24
N GLY A 100 16.88 9.75 1.27
CA GLY A 100 15.74 8.88 1.48
C GLY A 100 14.46 9.60 1.92
N ARG A 101 14.36 10.92 1.79
CA ARG A 101 13.10 11.66 2.00
C ARG A 101 12.19 11.45 0.82
N ASP A 102 10.94 11.22 1.16
CA ASP A 102 9.92 10.88 0.19
C ASP A 102 8.85 11.98 0.04
N GLU A 103 8.48 12.31 -1.19
CA GLU A 103 7.38 13.18 -1.58
C GLU A 103 6.42 12.42 -2.49
N ILE A 104 5.12 12.48 -2.21
CA ILE A 104 4.07 11.91 -3.04
C ILE A 104 3.36 13.02 -3.81
N ARG A 105 3.23 12.81 -5.12
CA ARG A 105 2.42 13.64 -6.03
C ARG A 105 1.23 12.87 -6.54
N GLU A 106 0.04 13.36 -6.24
CA GLU A 106 -1.23 12.68 -6.47
C GLU A 106 -2.20 13.55 -7.27
N GLY A 107 -2.99 12.93 -8.16
CA GLY A 107 -3.94 13.65 -8.99
C GLY A 107 -3.24 14.58 -9.99
N GLY A 108 -3.91 15.65 -10.44
CA GLY A 108 -3.34 16.55 -11.46
C GLY A 108 -3.11 15.88 -12.84
N SER A 109 -2.33 16.54 -13.70
CA SER A 109 -1.92 15.98 -15.00
C SER A 109 -0.74 15.03 -14.85
N ARG A 110 -0.58 14.11 -15.81
CA ARG A 110 0.60 13.22 -15.87
C ARG A 110 1.89 14.03 -15.97
N SER A 111 1.91 15.03 -16.86
CA SER A 111 3.05 15.92 -17.07
C SER A 111 3.51 16.58 -15.76
N TRP A 112 2.57 17.04 -14.93
CA TRP A 112 2.88 17.61 -13.62
C TRP A 112 3.41 16.57 -12.62
N ARG A 113 2.74 15.42 -12.50
CA ARG A 113 3.16 14.37 -11.56
C ARG A 113 4.54 13.82 -11.86
N ASN A 114 4.90 13.74 -13.14
CA ASN A 114 6.16 13.18 -13.59
C ASN A 114 7.28 14.23 -13.70
N CYS A 115 7.02 15.50 -13.32
CA CYS A 115 7.93 16.63 -13.63
C CYS A 115 8.33 16.66 -15.12
N ASN A 116 7.45 16.20 -16.00
CA ASN A 116 7.71 15.95 -17.40
C ASN A 116 6.78 16.84 -18.25
N PRO A 117 7.10 18.13 -18.39
CA PRO A 117 6.24 19.09 -19.07
C PRO A 117 6.00 18.73 -20.54
N GLY A 118 6.88 17.94 -21.15
CA GLY A 118 6.76 17.53 -22.53
C GLY A 118 6.07 16.19 -22.75
N ASN A 119 5.70 15.45 -21.70
CA ASN A 119 5.35 14.04 -21.82
C ASN A 119 6.40 13.28 -22.68
N ILE A 120 7.68 13.47 -22.36
CA ILE A 120 8.79 12.74 -23.01
C ILE A 120 8.70 11.26 -22.59
N ARG A 121 8.66 10.36 -23.59
CA ARG A 121 8.61 8.92 -23.36
C ARG A 121 9.91 8.40 -22.74
N LYS A 122 9.81 7.31 -21.97
CA LYS A 122 10.99 6.65 -21.37
C LYS A 122 11.92 6.09 -22.45
N GLY A 123 13.22 6.14 -22.22
CA GLY A 123 14.26 5.54 -23.06
C GLY A 123 15.62 6.21 -22.86
N ASP A 124 16.60 5.83 -23.67
CA ASP A 124 18.00 6.30 -23.54
C ASP A 124 18.12 7.82 -23.55
N PHE A 125 17.31 8.50 -24.37
CA PHE A 125 17.30 9.96 -24.42
C PHE A 125 16.88 10.56 -23.08
N SER A 126 15.75 10.11 -22.50
CA SER A 126 15.25 10.69 -21.25
C SER A 126 16.18 10.40 -20.08
N LEU A 127 16.80 9.22 -20.05
CA LEU A 127 17.82 8.86 -19.06
C LEU A 127 19.03 9.80 -19.15
N ASN A 128 19.58 10.01 -20.35
CA ASN A 128 20.69 10.95 -20.57
C ASN A 128 20.30 12.41 -20.32
N ALA A 129 19.00 12.74 -20.36
CA ALA A 129 18.47 14.05 -20.05
C ALA A 129 18.12 14.24 -18.56
N GLY A 130 18.46 13.28 -17.69
CA GLY A 130 18.30 13.39 -16.24
C GLY A 130 17.00 12.82 -15.67
N ALA A 131 16.34 11.88 -16.38
CA ALA A 131 15.21 11.14 -15.80
C ALA A 131 15.66 10.25 -14.63
N ILE A 132 14.86 10.22 -13.57
CA ILE A 132 15.09 9.46 -12.32
C ILE A 132 14.11 8.30 -12.13
N GLY A 133 13.23 8.07 -13.12
CA GLY A 133 12.22 7.02 -13.11
C GLY A 133 11.30 7.06 -14.32
N ASP A 134 10.26 6.22 -14.32
CA ASP A 134 9.18 6.23 -15.30
C ASP A 134 7.83 5.83 -14.70
N ASP A 135 6.74 6.24 -15.36
CA ASP A 135 5.36 5.90 -14.98
C ASP A 135 4.81 4.69 -15.74
N GLY A 136 5.68 3.88 -16.35
CA GLY A 136 5.36 2.80 -17.26
C GLY A 136 5.48 3.19 -18.73
N SER A 137 5.18 4.44 -19.10
CA SER A 137 5.23 4.93 -20.50
C SER A 137 6.10 6.17 -20.70
N PHE A 138 6.13 7.07 -19.71
CA PHE A 138 6.76 8.37 -19.77
C PHE A 138 7.82 8.50 -18.68
N ALA A 139 8.88 9.24 -18.98
CA ALA A 139 9.95 9.52 -18.04
C ALA A 139 9.44 10.38 -16.87
N ILE A 140 10.06 10.21 -15.71
CA ILE A 140 9.89 11.05 -14.53
C ILE A 140 11.21 11.79 -14.27
N PHE A 141 11.17 13.12 -14.16
CA PHE A 141 12.34 13.97 -13.91
C PHE A 141 12.39 14.43 -12.45
N PRO A 142 13.56 14.79 -11.90
CA PRO A 142 13.69 15.22 -10.51
C PRO A 142 12.92 16.52 -10.22
N ASP A 143 12.83 17.42 -11.19
CA ASP A 143 12.12 18.67 -11.08
C ASP A 143 11.66 19.18 -12.47
N GLU A 144 10.76 20.16 -12.45
CA GLU A 144 10.20 20.78 -13.67
C GLU A 144 11.29 21.46 -14.51
N GLN A 145 12.35 22.00 -13.89
CA GLN A 145 13.44 22.66 -14.59
C GLN A 145 14.21 21.67 -15.45
N THR A 146 14.51 20.49 -14.91
CA THR A 146 15.17 19.39 -15.60
C THR A 146 14.28 18.83 -16.71
N GLY A 147 13.00 18.60 -16.45
CA GLY A 147 12.05 18.17 -17.47
C GLY A 147 11.88 19.19 -18.61
N THR A 148 11.91 20.49 -18.31
CA THR A 148 11.89 21.56 -19.33
C THR A 148 13.19 21.59 -20.13
N ALA A 149 14.34 21.42 -19.48
CA ALA A 149 15.63 21.33 -20.14
C ALA A 149 15.70 20.12 -21.08
N ALA A 150 15.08 19.00 -20.70
CA ALA A 150 14.98 17.80 -21.53
C ALA A 150 14.19 18.04 -22.83
N ILE A 151 13.14 18.88 -22.82
CA ILE A 151 12.45 19.29 -24.06
C ILE A 151 13.43 20.01 -25.00
N ILE A 152 14.19 20.98 -24.47
CA ILE A 152 15.16 21.74 -25.27
C ILE A 152 16.26 20.83 -25.81
N ALA A 153 16.76 19.91 -24.99
CA ALA A 153 17.75 18.92 -25.40
C ALA A 153 17.21 18.02 -26.52
N LEU A 154 15.94 17.59 -26.43
CA LEU A 154 15.29 16.75 -27.44
C LEU A 154 15.22 17.48 -28.79
N LEU A 155 14.78 18.73 -28.78
CA LEU A 155 14.67 19.57 -29.99
C LEU A 155 16.04 19.85 -30.63
N LYS A 156 17.13 19.78 -29.86
CA LYS A 156 18.51 19.93 -30.34
C LYS A 156 19.17 18.65 -30.85
N THR A 157 18.53 17.49 -30.69
CA THR A 157 19.05 16.25 -31.26
C THR A 157 19.03 16.29 -32.79
N SER A 158 19.90 15.52 -33.43
CA SER A 158 19.94 15.38 -34.91
C SER A 158 18.58 14.95 -35.52
N LYS A 159 17.73 14.30 -34.72
CA LYS A 159 16.37 13.89 -35.12
C LYS A 159 15.38 15.06 -35.24
N TYR A 160 15.67 16.19 -34.61
CA TYR A 160 14.78 17.37 -34.59
C TYR A 160 15.44 18.63 -35.15
N ILE A 161 16.71 18.89 -34.86
CA ILE A 161 17.36 20.19 -35.11
C ILE A 161 17.36 20.62 -36.60
N ASN A 162 17.27 19.67 -37.53
CA ASN A 162 17.22 19.93 -38.96
C ASN A 162 15.80 20.04 -39.53
N LEU A 163 14.77 19.89 -38.70
CA LEU A 163 13.36 20.00 -39.08
C LEU A 163 12.91 21.46 -39.03
N THR A 164 11.87 21.78 -39.81
CA THR A 164 11.10 23.01 -39.60
C THR A 164 10.29 22.91 -38.32
N LEU A 165 9.82 24.04 -37.80
CA LEU A 165 8.91 24.09 -36.65
C LEU A 165 7.68 23.20 -36.85
N ARG A 166 7.09 23.22 -38.05
CA ARG A 166 5.97 22.34 -38.44
C ARG A 166 6.35 20.88 -38.35
N ASP A 167 7.43 20.47 -39.02
CA ASP A 167 7.81 19.06 -39.10
C ASP A 167 8.22 18.52 -37.72
N ALA A 168 8.84 19.36 -36.89
CA ALA A 168 9.14 19.03 -35.51
C ALA A 168 7.88 18.74 -34.69
N VAL A 169 6.84 19.57 -34.80
CA VAL A 169 5.55 19.35 -34.12
C VAL A 169 4.87 18.08 -34.64
N PHE A 170 4.86 17.84 -35.95
CA PHE A 170 4.28 16.63 -36.54
C PHE A 170 5.01 15.36 -36.14
N ARG A 171 6.32 15.46 -35.85
CA ARG A 171 7.08 14.36 -35.28
C ARG A 171 6.81 14.18 -33.78
N TYR A 172 6.66 15.28 -33.05
CA TYR A 172 6.48 15.28 -31.60
C TYR A 172 5.08 14.79 -31.19
N ALA A 173 4.05 15.30 -31.86
CA ALA A 173 2.64 14.98 -31.64
C ALA A 173 2.02 14.56 -32.97
N PRO A 174 2.19 13.29 -33.41
CA PRO A 174 1.81 12.85 -34.74
C PRO A 174 0.29 12.88 -34.97
N PRO A 175 -0.19 13.12 -36.22
CA PRO A 175 -1.62 13.27 -36.52
C PRO A 175 -2.49 12.06 -36.19
N SER A 176 -1.88 10.87 -36.12
CA SER A 176 -2.54 9.63 -35.71
C SER A 176 -2.99 9.63 -34.25
N GLU A 177 -2.34 10.44 -33.40
CA GLU A 177 -2.60 10.51 -31.96
C GLU A 177 -3.10 11.90 -31.53
N ASN A 178 -2.88 12.93 -32.34
CA ASN A 178 -3.06 14.33 -31.95
C ASN A 178 -3.56 15.19 -33.11
N ASN A 179 -4.10 16.38 -32.80
CA ASN A 179 -4.34 17.41 -33.81
C ASN A 179 -3.06 18.25 -34.05
N SER A 180 -2.10 17.69 -34.79
CA SER A 180 -0.79 18.33 -35.05
C SER A 180 -0.90 19.67 -35.77
N ALA A 181 -1.92 19.84 -36.61
CA ALA A 181 -2.16 21.10 -37.32
C ALA A 181 -2.56 22.22 -36.35
N ALA A 182 -3.50 21.94 -35.44
CA ALA A 182 -3.87 22.88 -34.39
C ALA A 182 -2.72 23.14 -33.41
N TYR A 183 -1.94 22.10 -33.08
CA TYR A 183 -0.74 22.22 -32.25
C TYR A 183 0.26 23.19 -32.88
N ALA A 184 0.60 22.98 -34.15
CA ALA A 184 1.55 23.83 -34.88
C ALA A 184 1.04 25.27 -34.97
N ALA A 185 -0.23 25.48 -35.34
CA ALA A 185 -0.82 26.81 -35.43
C ALA A 185 -0.77 27.55 -34.08
N ALA A 186 -1.18 26.89 -33.00
CA ALA A 186 -1.17 27.47 -31.66
C ALA A 186 0.25 27.71 -31.11
N LEU A 187 1.25 27.06 -31.69
CA LEU A 187 2.66 27.27 -31.38
C LEU A 187 3.24 28.46 -32.11
N ALA A 188 3.00 28.57 -33.42
CA ALA A 188 3.40 29.73 -34.22
C ALA A 188 2.78 31.04 -33.71
N GLU A 189 1.47 31.04 -33.41
CA GLU A 189 0.75 32.22 -32.93
C GLU A 189 1.35 32.81 -31.65
N ARG A 190 1.63 31.96 -30.65
CA ARG A 190 2.11 32.40 -29.33
C ARG A 190 3.62 32.65 -29.27
N THR A 191 4.40 31.93 -30.06
CA THR A 191 5.87 32.11 -30.08
C THR A 191 6.30 33.22 -31.02
N GLY A 192 5.49 33.55 -32.03
CA GLY A 192 5.82 34.45 -33.12
C GLY A 192 6.78 33.84 -34.16
N ILE A 193 7.05 32.53 -34.07
CA ILE A 193 7.99 31.84 -34.95
C ILE A 193 7.21 31.27 -36.16
N PRO A 194 7.59 31.61 -37.41
CA PRO A 194 6.99 31.04 -38.60
C PRO A 194 7.14 29.50 -38.66
N LEU A 195 6.09 28.81 -39.13
CA LEU A 195 6.04 27.35 -39.17
C LEU A 195 7.12 26.67 -40.04
N ASP A 196 7.63 27.39 -41.03
CA ASP A 196 8.68 26.98 -41.96
C ASP A 196 10.09 27.28 -41.45
N THR A 197 10.23 27.94 -40.29
CA THR A 197 11.53 28.23 -39.67
C THR A 197 12.25 26.93 -39.29
N PRO A 198 13.49 26.70 -39.77
CA PRO A 198 14.31 25.57 -39.33
C PRO A 198 14.68 25.69 -37.85
N LEU A 199 14.62 24.60 -37.09
CA LEU A 199 14.99 24.61 -35.67
C LEU A 199 16.44 25.01 -35.42
N SER A 200 17.34 24.73 -36.37
CA SER A 200 18.76 25.09 -36.32
C SER A 200 19.03 26.59 -36.26
N THR A 201 18.07 27.44 -36.68
CA THR A 201 18.22 28.90 -36.66
C THR A 201 17.69 29.54 -35.38
N LEU A 202 17.01 28.77 -34.52
CA LEU A 202 16.40 29.31 -33.30
C LEU A 202 17.45 29.66 -32.24
N LYS A 203 17.24 30.80 -31.58
CA LYS A 203 18.00 31.25 -30.43
C LYS A 203 17.55 30.54 -29.15
N ALA A 204 18.37 30.60 -28.11
CA ALA A 204 18.07 29.97 -26.82
C ALA A 204 16.72 30.41 -26.22
N ASP A 205 16.36 31.69 -26.33
CA ASP A 205 15.08 32.21 -25.86
C ASP A 205 13.88 31.68 -26.63
N GLU A 206 14.06 31.41 -27.93
CA GLU A 206 13.02 30.84 -28.79
C GLU A 206 12.78 29.37 -28.44
N PHE A 207 13.84 28.60 -28.17
CA PHE A 207 13.70 27.25 -27.61
C PHE A 207 12.98 27.23 -26.26
N ARG A 208 13.22 28.22 -25.38
CA ARG A 208 12.50 28.33 -24.10
C ARG A 208 11.02 28.66 -24.31
N LYS A 209 10.70 29.56 -25.23
CA LYS A 209 9.30 29.86 -25.61
C LYS A 209 8.62 28.62 -26.18
N PHE A 210 9.31 27.85 -27.01
CA PHE A 210 8.82 26.57 -27.54
C PHE A 210 8.54 25.59 -26.40
N ALA A 211 9.52 25.29 -25.54
CA ALA A 211 9.33 24.35 -24.43
C ALA A 211 8.18 24.74 -23.49
N ARG A 212 8.04 26.03 -23.18
CA ARG A 212 6.91 26.56 -22.39
C ARG A 212 5.58 26.31 -23.09
N ARG A 213 5.52 26.49 -24.41
CA ARG A 213 4.29 26.27 -25.16
C ARG A 213 3.90 24.80 -25.20
N ILE A 214 4.87 23.90 -25.33
CA ILE A 214 4.64 22.45 -25.21
C ILE A 214 3.96 22.16 -23.87
N GLN A 215 4.54 22.62 -22.75
CA GLN A 215 3.96 22.42 -21.41
C GLN A 215 2.50 22.86 -21.28
N GLU A 216 2.15 24.01 -21.85
CA GLU A 216 0.77 24.51 -21.85
C GLU A 216 -0.18 23.61 -22.66
N ILE A 217 0.27 23.10 -23.82
CA ILE A 217 -0.54 22.22 -24.67
C ILE A 217 -0.70 20.84 -24.03
N GLU A 218 0.36 20.32 -23.38
CA GLU A 218 0.32 19.06 -22.62
C GLU A 218 -0.57 19.12 -21.37
N GLY A 219 -1.16 20.30 -21.07
CA GLY A 219 -2.19 20.44 -20.04
C GLY A 219 -1.65 20.31 -18.62
N TRP A 220 -0.51 20.95 -18.34
CA TRP A 220 0.07 20.99 -17.00
C TRP A 220 -0.94 21.46 -15.94
N LYS A 221 -1.39 20.53 -15.10
CA LYS A 221 -2.38 20.79 -14.05
C LYS A 221 -1.85 20.28 -12.72
N PRO A 222 -1.53 21.18 -11.77
CA PRO A 222 -1.10 20.78 -10.44
C PRO A 222 -2.12 19.88 -9.74
N GLY A 223 -1.60 18.88 -9.03
CA GLY A 223 -2.34 18.04 -8.11
C GLY A 223 -1.95 18.33 -6.65
N LEU A 224 -2.05 17.30 -5.81
CA LEU A 224 -1.66 17.36 -4.40
C LEU A 224 -0.21 16.91 -4.23
N ILE A 225 0.56 17.70 -3.48
CA ILE A 225 1.89 17.30 -2.98
C ILE A 225 1.76 17.03 -1.48
N ARG A 226 2.24 15.88 -1.04
CA ARG A 226 2.30 15.54 0.39
C ARG A 226 3.59 14.79 0.70
N ALA A 227 4.11 14.95 1.91
CA ALA A 227 5.20 14.10 2.37
C ALA A 227 4.75 12.65 2.44
N ASN A 228 5.64 11.70 2.19
CA ASN A 228 5.42 10.29 2.54
C ASN A 228 5.74 10.03 4.02
N ALA A 229 5.28 10.93 4.90
CA ALA A 229 5.44 10.82 6.34
C ALA A 229 4.14 10.29 6.95
N PRO A 230 4.18 9.44 7.99
CA PRO A 230 3.01 9.15 8.78
C PRO A 230 2.50 10.47 9.37
N ALA A 231 1.18 10.71 9.33
CA ALA A 231 0.60 11.84 10.03
C ALA A 231 1.02 11.74 11.51
N ALA A 232 1.89 12.64 11.96
CA ALA A 232 2.23 12.75 13.37
C ALA A 232 0.93 12.86 14.18
N LEU A 233 0.84 12.08 15.26
CA LEU A 233 -0.23 12.10 16.25
C LEU A 233 -0.77 13.53 16.44
N ARG A 234 -1.90 13.83 15.81
CA ARG A 234 -2.72 14.98 16.17
C ARG A 234 -3.96 14.46 16.89
N SER A 235 -3.77 14.30 18.20
CA SER A 235 -4.75 14.44 19.29
C SER A 235 -6.20 13.98 19.00
N THR A 236 -6.51 12.81 19.56
CA THR A 236 -7.75 12.42 20.26
C THR A 236 -9.10 12.71 19.59
N THR A 237 -9.62 11.77 18.79
CA THR A 237 -10.95 11.17 19.04
C THR A 237 -11.10 9.81 18.33
N THR A 238 -11.18 8.73 19.11
CA THR A 238 -11.24 7.33 18.64
C THR A 238 -12.47 6.99 17.78
N SER A 239 -13.53 7.79 17.84
CA SER A 239 -14.79 7.50 17.14
C SER A 239 -14.86 7.95 15.68
N ALA A 240 -14.08 8.96 15.26
CA ALA A 240 -14.05 9.41 13.86
C ALA A 240 -13.23 8.45 12.97
N ILE A 241 -12.21 7.79 13.54
CA ILE A 241 -11.32 6.83 12.86
C ILE A 241 -12.08 5.58 12.39
N ILE A 242 -13.09 5.14 13.13
CA ILE A 242 -13.84 3.90 12.80
C ILE A 242 -14.75 4.11 11.58
N SER A 243 -15.22 5.34 11.34
CA SER A 243 -16.14 5.65 10.24
C SER A 243 -15.43 5.95 8.91
N SER A 244 -14.21 6.52 8.94
CA SER A 244 -13.36 6.65 7.74
C SER A 244 -12.68 5.33 7.40
N ALA A 245 -12.33 4.52 8.41
CA ALA A 245 -11.73 3.22 8.20
C ALA A 245 -12.64 2.23 7.45
N ALA A 246 -13.95 2.26 7.71
CA ALA A 246 -14.91 1.41 7.00
C ALA A 246 -15.04 1.75 5.50
N SER A 247 -14.89 3.03 5.13
CA SER A 247 -14.89 3.46 3.73
C SER A 247 -13.57 3.13 3.03
N ALA A 248 -12.43 3.22 3.74
CA ALA A 248 -11.12 2.92 3.20
C ALA A 248 -10.82 1.41 3.15
N THR A 249 -11.37 0.59 4.08
CA THR A 249 -11.29 -0.87 4.02
C THR A 249 -11.89 -1.46 2.75
N GLN A 250 -12.71 -0.70 2.04
CA GLN A 250 -13.30 -1.12 0.77
C GLN A 250 -12.23 -1.24 -0.33
N ASP A 251 -11.25 -0.35 -0.39
CA ASP A 251 -10.40 -0.20 -1.57
C ASP A 251 -9.35 -1.33 -1.72
N TRP A 252 -8.59 -1.68 -0.67
CA TRP A 252 -7.64 -2.81 -0.76
C TRP A 252 -8.33 -4.17 -0.75
N MET A 253 -9.50 -4.25 -0.10
CA MET A 253 -10.27 -5.49 -0.06
C MET A 253 -10.93 -5.78 -1.40
N ASP A 254 -11.39 -4.76 -2.13
CA ASP A 254 -11.93 -4.91 -3.46
C ASP A 254 -10.84 -5.41 -4.43
N ILE A 255 -9.62 -4.87 -4.34
CA ILE A 255 -8.47 -5.38 -5.12
C ILE A 255 -8.18 -6.84 -4.76
N ALA A 256 -8.09 -7.17 -3.47
CA ALA A 256 -7.83 -8.54 -3.04
C ALA A 256 -8.91 -9.52 -3.53
N ARG A 257 -10.19 -9.10 -3.52
CA ARG A 257 -11.32 -9.89 -4.04
C ARG A 257 -11.27 -10.03 -5.55
N CYS A 258 -10.91 -8.97 -6.28
CA CYS A 258 -10.71 -9.02 -7.73
C CYS A 258 -9.60 -10.01 -8.10
N GLU A 259 -8.45 -9.97 -7.43
CA GLU A 259 -7.36 -10.92 -7.67
C GLU A 259 -7.77 -12.37 -7.35
N ALA A 260 -8.59 -12.58 -6.32
CA ALA A 260 -9.13 -13.90 -5.99
C ALA A 260 -10.21 -14.40 -6.96
N ALA A 261 -10.90 -13.50 -7.64
CA ALA A 261 -11.92 -13.82 -8.64
C ALA A 261 -11.35 -14.14 -10.02
N LEU A 262 -10.06 -13.88 -10.25
CA LEU A 262 -9.38 -14.24 -11.49
C LEU A 262 -9.42 -15.76 -11.76
N PRO A 263 -9.31 -16.18 -13.04
CA PRO A 263 -9.15 -17.58 -13.38
C PRO A 263 -8.01 -18.22 -12.59
N ALA A 264 -8.19 -19.47 -12.14
CA ALA A 264 -7.25 -20.14 -11.24
C ALA A 264 -5.80 -20.12 -11.77
N HIS A 265 -5.62 -20.28 -13.09
CA HIS A 265 -4.32 -20.19 -13.74
C HIS A 265 -3.66 -18.81 -13.56
N GLU A 266 -4.41 -17.70 -13.58
CA GLU A 266 -3.85 -16.36 -13.45
C GLU A 266 -3.47 -16.00 -12.00
N ARG A 267 -4.16 -16.57 -11.02
CA ARG A 267 -3.97 -16.25 -9.58
C ARG A 267 -3.19 -17.30 -8.79
N SER A 268 -2.60 -18.27 -9.47
CA SER A 268 -1.82 -19.36 -8.84
C SER A 268 -0.41 -19.39 -9.39
N GLN A 269 0.53 -19.88 -8.59
CA GLN A 269 1.89 -20.17 -9.05
C GLN A 269 1.86 -21.15 -10.22
N TRP A 270 2.79 -20.99 -11.16
CA TRP A 270 2.97 -21.87 -12.29
C TRP A 270 4.03 -22.92 -11.98
N PRO A 271 3.98 -24.11 -12.60
CA PRO A 271 5.07 -25.06 -12.52
C PRO A 271 6.28 -24.56 -13.31
N ASP A 272 7.47 -24.84 -12.79
CA ASP A 272 8.72 -24.68 -13.53
C ASP A 272 8.66 -25.28 -14.95
N PRO A 273 9.24 -24.61 -15.96
CA PRO A 273 10.08 -23.41 -15.87
C PRO A 273 9.29 -22.08 -16.05
N GLY A 274 7.96 -22.10 -15.94
CA GLY A 274 7.13 -20.91 -16.15
C GLY A 274 6.94 -20.12 -14.87
N GLU A 275 7.05 -18.80 -14.94
CA GLU A 275 6.77 -17.91 -13.81
C GLU A 275 5.48 -17.10 -14.07
N ASN A 276 4.57 -17.06 -13.11
CA ASN A 276 3.36 -16.26 -13.26
C ASN A 276 3.68 -14.74 -13.18
N PRO A 277 3.48 -13.97 -14.27
CA PRO A 277 3.84 -12.55 -14.33
C PRO A 277 3.07 -11.68 -13.33
N ARG A 278 1.90 -12.14 -12.85
CA ARG A 278 1.10 -11.44 -11.85
C ARG A 278 1.71 -11.55 -10.45
N ILE A 279 2.22 -12.74 -10.09
CA ILE A 279 2.91 -12.94 -8.82
C ILE A 279 4.24 -12.17 -8.82
N LEU A 280 4.99 -12.20 -9.92
CA LEU A 280 6.16 -11.36 -10.10
C LEU A 280 5.83 -9.86 -9.96
N ASN A 281 4.67 -9.43 -10.48
CA ASN A 281 4.22 -8.05 -10.31
C ASN A 281 3.92 -7.70 -8.84
N TYR A 282 3.42 -8.65 -8.03
CA TYR A 282 3.27 -8.41 -6.59
C TYR A 282 4.61 -8.12 -5.93
N PHE A 283 5.66 -8.89 -6.25
CA PHE A 283 7.01 -8.63 -5.76
C PHE A 283 7.55 -7.30 -6.25
N LYS A 284 7.35 -6.97 -7.52
CA LYS A 284 7.78 -5.68 -8.09
C LYS A 284 7.17 -4.47 -7.38
N VAL A 285 5.87 -4.55 -7.05
CA VAL A 285 5.16 -3.47 -6.33
C VAL A 285 5.58 -3.44 -4.86
N CYS A 286 5.74 -4.60 -4.23
CA CYS A 286 6.10 -4.74 -2.83
C CYS A 286 7.55 -4.35 -2.53
N SER A 287 8.49 -4.80 -3.34
CA SER A 287 9.92 -4.73 -3.05
C SER A 287 10.70 -4.80 -4.36
N ALA A 288 10.70 -3.68 -5.10
CA ALA A 288 11.41 -3.57 -6.38
C ALA A 288 12.94 -3.83 -6.29
N TRP A 289 13.51 -3.84 -5.08
CA TRP A 289 14.90 -4.16 -4.79
C TRP A 289 15.15 -5.66 -4.55
N PHE A 290 14.09 -6.45 -4.41
CA PHE A 290 14.15 -7.87 -4.12
C PHE A 290 13.93 -8.66 -5.41
N GLU A 291 14.97 -9.33 -5.86
CA GLU A 291 14.86 -10.39 -6.86
C GLU A 291 14.39 -11.65 -6.14
N ALA A 292 13.23 -12.18 -6.54
CA ALA A 292 12.72 -13.44 -5.98
C ALA A 292 13.53 -14.59 -6.59
N ASP A 293 14.63 -14.97 -5.93
CA ASP A 293 15.36 -16.21 -6.26
C ASP A 293 14.41 -17.40 -6.07
N GLY A 294 13.81 -17.89 -7.17
CA GLY A 294 12.73 -18.91 -7.18
C GLY A 294 11.36 -18.40 -7.65
N GLY A 295 11.25 -17.18 -8.17
CA GLY A 295 10.06 -16.70 -8.89
C GLY A 295 8.77 -16.70 -8.05
N ASP A 296 7.71 -17.31 -8.59
CA ASP A 296 6.40 -17.43 -7.94
C ASP A 296 6.27 -18.64 -6.99
N GLU A 297 7.35 -19.40 -6.81
CA GLU A 297 7.44 -20.51 -5.86
C GLU A 297 7.93 -20.08 -4.46
N VAL A 298 8.38 -18.83 -4.31
CA VAL A 298 8.79 -18.22 -3.02
C VAL A 298 7.57 -17.77 -2.21
N ASP A 299 7.66 -17.70 -0.87
CA ASP A 299 6.59 -17.17 -0.02
C ASP A 299 6.15 -15.73 -0.40
N TRP A 300 5.07 -15.61 -1.19
CA TRP A 300 4.58 -14.34 -1.75
C TRP A 300 3.34 -13.78 -1.03
N CYS A 301 2.99 -14.30 0.16
CA CYS A 301 1.84 -13.85 0.94
C CYS A 301 1.92 -12.36 1.29
N ALA A 302 3.09 -11.87 1.72
CA ALA A 302 3.30 -10.46 2.04
C ALA A 302 3.42 -9.59 0.80
N ALA A 303 3.97 -10.10 -0.30
CA ALA A 303 4.00 -9.39 -1.58
C ALA A 303 2.57 -9.10 -2.08
N PHE A 304 1.66 -10.08 -1.99
CA PHE A 304 0.24 -9.90 -2.32
C PHE A 304 -0.45 -8.85 -1.43
N VAL A 305 -0.25 -8.90 -0.12
CA VAL A 305 -0.86 -7.91 0.80
C VAL A 305 -0.32 -6.51 0.51
N ASN A 306 0.99 -6.36 0.29
CA ASN A 306 1.60 -5.11 -0.13
C ASN A 306 1.03 -4.60 -1.46
N TYR A 307 0.89 -5.48 -2.46
CA TYR A 307 0.29 -5.13 -3.74
C TYR A 307 -1.13 -4.56 -3.58
N CYS A 308 -1.98 -5.21 -2.78
CA CYS A 308 -3.35 -4.76 -2.55
C CYS A 308 -3.38 -3.39 -1.85
N LEU A 309 -2.52 -3.18 -0.85
CA LEU A 309 -2.39 -1.90 -0.15
C LEU A 309 -1.88 -0.79 -1.08
N VAL A 310 -0.77 -1.03 -1.77
CA VAL A 310 -0.14 -0.02 -2.64
C VAL A 310 -1.05 0.34 -3.82
N THR A 311 -1.70 -0.66 -4.43
CA THR A 311 -2.60 -0.44 -5.57
C THR A 311 -3.87 0.33 -5.18
N SER A 312 -4.33 0.20 -3.92
CA SER A 312 -5.43 1.01 -3.36
C SER A 312 -4.98 2.39 -2.83
N GLY A 313 -3.70 2.74 -2.95
CA GLY A 313 -3.16 4.03 -2.49
C GLY A 313 -2.73 4.05 -1.03
N HIS A 314 -2.74 2.91 -0.34
CA HIS A 314 -2.25 2.76 1.02
C HIS A 314 -0.77 2.38 1.07
N MET A 315 -0.12 2.70 2.19
CA MET A 315 1.29 2.35 2.39
C MET A 315 1.43 0.87 2.75
N GLY A 316 2.29 0.16 2.01
CA GLY A 316 2.76 -1.18 2.37
C GLY A 316 3.89 -1.16 3.39
N THR A 317 4.56 -2.30 3.56
CA THR A 317 5.79 -2.45 4.34
C THR A 317 7.07 -2.33 3.51
N ASP A 318 6.96 -2.27 2.18
CA ASP A 318 8.07 -2.33 1.23
C ASP A 318 9.00 -3.56 1.39
N HIS A 319 8.42 -4.71 1.79
CA HIS A 319 9.19 -5.89 2.18
C HIS A 319 8.38 -7.19 1.96
N PRO A 320 8.96 -8.24 1.34
CA PRO A 320 8.22 -9.43 0.90
C PRO A 320 7.90 -10.44 2.00
N GLY A 321 8.57 -10.37 3.15
CA GLY A 321 8.32 -11.29 4.28
C GLY A 321 7.23 -10.84 5.24
N ALA A 322 6.30 -11.74 5.61
CA ALA A 322 5.13 -11.48 6.47
C ALA A 322 5.42 -10.76 7.81
N ARG A 323 6.61 -10.99 8.38
CA ARG A 323 7.10 -10.33 9.60
C ARG A 323 7.18 -8.80 9.51
N SER A 324 7.29 -8.25 8.30
CA SER A 324 7.34 -6.80 8.09
C SER A 324 6.11 -6.08 8.63
N PHE A 325 4.93 -6.71 8.56
CA PHE A 325 3.68 -6.21 9.11
C PHE A 325 3.66 -6.22 10.64
N PHE A 326 4.33 -7.20 11.26
CA PHE A 326 4.49 -7.23 12.72
C PHE A 326 5.44 -6.15 13.20
N TRP A 327 6.58 -5.96 12.51
CA TRP A 327 7.54 -4.92 12.86
C TRP A 327 6.97 -3.51 12.67
N ASN A 328 6.06 -3.34 11.68
CA ASN A 328 5.37 -2.07 11.42
C ASN A 328 6.33 -0.87 11.44
N LYS A 329 7.49 -1.01 10.79
CA LYS A 329 8.66 -0.13 10.99
C LYS A 329 8.37 1.34 10.73
N LYS A 330 7.43 1.65 9.83
CA LYS A 330 7.06 3.03 9.47
C LYS A 330 5.86 3.54 10.27
N GLY A 331 5.33 2.75 11.22
CA GLY A 331 4.14 3.09 12.00
C GLY A 331 2.88 3.24 11.14
N GLN A 332 2.85 2.59 9.97
CA GLN A 332 1.79 2.75 8.97
C GLN A 332 0.52 1.95 9.28
N PHE A 333 0.59 1.05 10.26
CA PHE A 333 -0.54 0.27 10.74
C PHE A 333 -0.88 0.57 12.21
N ILE A 334 -2.16 0.57 12.53
CA ILE A 334 -2.70 0.58 13.89
C ILE A 334 -2.92 -0.87 14.31
N SER A 335 -2.36 -1.26 15.46
CA SER A 335 -2.64 -2.57 16.03
C SER A 335 -4.05 -2.64 16.60
N LEU A 336 -4.79 -3.68 16.23
CA LEU A 336 -6.13 -3.95 16.72
C LEU A 336 -6.10 -5.03 17.80
N PRO A 337 -6.94 -4.90 18.85
CA PRO A 337 -7.03 -5.91 19.90
C PRO A 337 -7.70 -7.20 19.43
N LYS A 338 -8.44 -7.19 18.31
CA LYS A 338 -9.16 -8.35 17.76
C LYS A 338 -9.17 -8.31 16.23
N PRO A 339 -9.36 -9.45 15.55
CA PRO A 339 -9.55 -9.48 14.11
C PRO A 339 -10.84 -8.73 13.74
N ILE A 340 -10.71 -7.77 12.83
CA ILE A 340 -11.85 -7.05 12.22
C ILE A 340 -11.80 -7.33 10.73
N PRO A 341 -12.92 -7.64 10.04
CA PRO A 341 -12.93 -7.77 8.59
C PRO A 341 -12.24 -6.58 7.90
N GLY A 342 -11.39 -6.86 6.91
CA GLY A 342 -10.55 -5.87 6.22
C GLY A 342 -9.19 -5.61 6.88
N SER A 343 -9.01 -5.94 8.16
CA SER A 343 -7.70 -5.85 8.81
C SER A 343 -6.72 -6.90 8.30
N ILE A 344 -5.44 -6.63 8.43
CA ILE A 344 -4.33 -7.51 8.11
C ILE A 344 -4.05 -8.39 9.33
N ALA A 345 -4.08 -9.71 9.16
CA ALA A 345 -3.72 -10.65 10.22
C ALA A 345 -2.32 -11.20 9.99
N VAL A 346 -1.46 -11.10 11.00
CA VAL A 346 -0.09 -11.59 10.95
C VAL A 346 0.00 -12.87 11.77
N ARG A 347 0.32 -13.97 11.09
CA ARG A 347 0.47 -15.30 11.68
C ARG A 347 1.93 -15.70 11.69
N ARG A 348 2.41 -16.17 12.84
CA ARG A 348 3.79 -16.61 13.04
C ARG A 348 3.80 -18.12 13.27
N TYR A 349 4.80 -18.78 12.69
CA TYR A 349 5.09 -20.18 12.94
C TYR A 349 6.18 -20.31 14.01
N ALA A 350 6.20 -21.45 14.70
CA ALA A 350 7.27 -21.81 15.61
C ALA A 350 8.64 -21.77 14.88
N PRO A 351 9.75 -21.46 15.56
CA PRO A 351 9.86 -21.25 17.02
C PRO A 351 9.45 -19.85 17.49
N PHE A 352 8.97 -19.77 18.74
CA PHE A 352 8.56 -18.52 19.41
C PHE A 352 9.54 -18.02 20.48
N SER A 353 10.72 -18.66 20.59
CA SER A 353 11.74 -18.33 21.58
C SER A 353 12.29 -16.91 21.42
N ASP A 354 12.28 -16.39 20.18
CA ASP A 354 12.66 -15.03 19.88
C ASP A 354 11.42 -14.11 19.89
N PRO A 355 11.22 -13.25 20.91
CA PRO A 355 10.08 -12.35 20.97
C PRO A 355 10.12 -11.25 19.90
N LYS A 356 11.29 -10.97 19.33
CA LYS A 356 11.52 -9.90 18.34
C LYS A 356 11.18 -10.33 16.92
N TRP A 357 11.12 -11.64 16.69
CA TRP A 357 10.86 -12.28 15.41
C TRP A 357 11.85 -11.86 14.31
N GLU A 358 13.14 -11.85 14.65
CA GLU A 358 14.28 -11.57 13.78
C GLU A 358 14.49 -12.66 12.73
N SER A 359 14.03 -13.89 12.99
CA SER A 359 14.11 -15.02 12.05
C SER A 359 12.90 -15.95 12.14
N GLY A 360 12.68 -16.75 11.10
CA GLY A 360 11.61 -17.76 11.04
C GLY A 360 10.39 -17.34 10.19
N PRO A 361 9.61 -18.33 9.72
CA PRO A 361 8.56 -18.09 8.73
C PRO A 361 7.28 -17.51 9.35
N GLY A 362 6.47 -16.93 8.49
CA GLY A 362 5.19 -16.31 8.83
C GLY A 362 4.21 -16.36 7.67
N HIS A 363 2.97 -15.99 7.94
CA HIS A 363 1.93 -15.81 6.94
C HIS A 363 1.17 -14.53 7.22
N VAL A 364 0.68 -13.88 6.18
CA VAL A 364 -0.13 -12.67 6.29
C VAL A 364 -1.27 -12.71 5.28
N GLY A 365 -2.41 -12.14 5.66
CA GLY A 365 -3.58 -12.04 4.79
C GLY A 365 -4.62 -11.09 5.38
N PHE A 366 -5.64 -10.76 4.60
CA PHE A 366 -6.74 -9.91 5.05
C PHE A 366 -7.83 -10.73 5.73
N VAL A 367 -8.30 -10.28 6.89
CA VAL A 367 -9.40 -10.91 7.62
C VAL A 367 -10.70 -10.75 6.82
N ILE A 368 -11.36 -11.87 6.51
CA ILE A 368 -12.71 -11.89 5.94
C ILE A 368 -13.76 -12.14 7.02
N ALA A 369 -13.46 -13.07 7.91
CA ALA A 369 -14.31 -13.44 9.02
C ALA A 369 -13.45 -13.95 10.17
N ALA A 370 -13.98 -13.90 11.39
CA ALA A 370 -13.34 -14.50 12.55
C ALA A 370 -14.41 -15.11 13.46
N SER A 371 -14.03 -16.21 14.12
CA SER A 371 -14.76 -16.84 15.21
C SER A 371 -13.91 -16.83 16.48
N GLU A 372 -14.38 -17.48 17.54
CA GLU A 372 -13.62 -17.63 18.78
C GLU A 372 -12.37 -18.49 18.64
N THR A 373 -12.30 -19.34 17.60
CA THR A 373 -11.21 -20.31 17.43
C THR A 373 -10.52 -20.22 16.07
N THR A 374 -11.10 -19.50 15.11
CA THR A 374 -10.59 -19.42 13.73
C THR A 374 -10.64 -18.01 13.15
N VAL A 375 -9.77 -17.76 12.18
CA VAL A 375 -9.77 -16.55 11.35
C VAL A 375 -9.74 -16.99 9.89
N THR A 376 -10.67 -16.50 9.08
CA THR A 376 -10.68 -16.68 7.64
C THR A 376 -9.89 -15.55 7.00
N LEU A 377 -8.87 -15.91 6.23
CA LEU A 377 -8.02 -14.96 5.52
C LEU A 377 -8.21 -15.05 4.01
N LEU A 378 -8.38 -13.90 3.38
CA LEU A 378 -8.11 -13.70 1.97
C LEU A 378 -6.64 -13.31 1.81
N GLY A 379 -5.84 -14.18 1.19
CA GLY A 379 -4.41 -13.99 1.12
C GLY A 379 -3.78 -14.67 -0.08
N GLY A 380 -2.57 -14.23 -0.40
CA GLY A 380 -1.70 -14.85 -1.40
C GLY A 380 -0.93 -16.03 -0.83
N ASN A 381 -0.39 -16.86 -1.71
CA ASN A 381 0.33 -18.09 -1.42
C ASN A 381 -0.42 -19.08 -0.50
N GLN A 382 -1.75 -19.06 -0.52
CA GLN A 382 -2.55 -19.99 0.27
C GLN A 382 -2.79 -21.25 -0.55
N SER A 383 -1.94 -22.27 -0.35
CA SER A 383 -1.84 -23.42 -1.26
C SER A 383 -1.44 -23.00 -2.68
N GLY A 384 -0.46 -22.10 -2.80
CA GLY A 384 0.06 -21.62 -4.09
C GLY A 384 -0.91 -20.75 -4.90
N THR A 385 -1.94 -20.18 -4.28
CA THR A 385 -2.95 -19.35 -4.97
C THR A 385 -3.50 -18.23 -4.10
N VAL A 386 -4.12 -17.21 -4.73
CA VAL A 386 -4.91 -16.19 -4.03
C VAL A 386 -6.30 -16.76 -3.74
N ARG A 387 -6.62 -17.03 -2.48
CA ARG A 387 -7.93 -17.60 -2.09
C ARG A 387 -8.32 -17.22 -0.67
N GLU A 388 -9.53 -17.58 -0.28
CA GLU A 388 -9.91 -17.64 1.13
C GLU A 388 -9.49 -18.98 1.75
N SER A 389 -8.92 -18.92 2.96
CA SER A 389 -8.53 -20.08 3.76
C SER A 389 -8.81 -19.81 5.23
N VAL A 390 -9.23 -20.86 5.95
CA VAL A 390 -9.54 -20.79 7.38
C VAL A 390 -8.34 -21.27 8.18
N PHE A 391 -7.90 -20.45 9.15
CA PHE A 391 -6.78 -20.77 10.02
C PHE A 391 -7.24 -20.80 11.48
N PRO A 392 -6.79 -21.78 12.29
CA PRO A 392 -6.94 -21.71 13.74
C PRO A 392 -6.22 -20.50 14.32
N LEU A 393 -6.79 -19.88 15.35
CA LEU A 393 -6.14 -18.80 16.09
C LEU A 393 -4.81 -19.25 16.69
N VAL A 394 -4.80 -20.48 17.20
CA VAL A 394 -3.63 -21.21 17.69
C VAL A 394 -3.67 -22.62 17.10
N SER A 395 -2.63 -22.98 16.36
CA SER A 395 -2.41 -24.33 15.86
C SER A 395 -1.48 -25.08 16.81
N LYS A 396 -1.83 -26.33 17.11
CA LYS A 396 -1.02 -27.22 17.94
C LYS A 396 -0.73 -28.52 17.18
N ASP A 397 0.42 -29.13 17.43
CA ASP A 397 0.71 -30.48 16.94
C ASP A 397 0.06 -31.55 17.83
N ALA A 398 0.28 -32.83 17.50
CA ALA A 398 -0.25 -33.96 18.24
C ALA A 398 0.23 -34.04 19.70
N SER A 399 1.36 -33.40 20.04
CA SER A 399 1.88 -33.30 21.41
C SER A 399 1.25 -32.15 22.21
N GLY A 400 0.44 -31.30 21.56
CA GLY A 400 -0.15 -30.10 22.16
C GLY A 400 0.77 -28.89 22.12
N ALA A 401 1.97 -28.99 21.53
CA ALA A 401 2.88 -27.86 21.37
C ALA A 401 2.35 -26.91 20.29
N VAL A 402 2.45 -25.60 20.54
CA VAL A 402 1.97 -24.57 19.59
C VAL A 402 2.91 -24.53 18.39
N THR A 403 2.38 -24.76 17.20
CA THR A 403 3.12 -24.74 15.93
C THR A 403 2.94 -23.43 15.17
N ALA A 404 1.82 -22.74 15.38
CA ALA A 404 1.56 -21.43 14.81
C ALA A 404 0.47 -20.68 15.58
N LYS A 405 0.54 -19.35 15.57
CA LYS A 405 -0.49 -18.49 16.16
C LYS A 405 -0.53 -17.14 15.45
N PHE A 406 -1.68 -16.47 15.50
CA PHE A 406 -1.71 -15.05 15.17
C PHE A 406 -0.98 -14.27 16.25
N ILE A 407 -0.21 -13.26 15.84
CA ILE A 407 0.55 -12.40 16.75
C ILE A 407 0.16 -10.93 16.66
N ALA A 408 -0.50 -10.53 15.57
CA ALA A 408 -0.98 -9.18 15.40
C ALA A 408 -2.18 -9.13 14.44
N PHE A 409 -3.08 -8.20 14.71
CA PHE A 409 -4.06 -7.70 13.76
C PHE A 409 -3.75 -6.23 13.53
N MET A 410 -3.65 -5.84 12.27
CA MET A 410 -3.13 -4.54 11.86
C MET A 410 -4.12 -3.90 10.90
N MET A 411 -4.47 -2.64 11.11
CA MET A 411 -5.28 -1.88 10.17
C MET A 411 -4.40 -0.78 9.56
N PRO A 412 -4.42 -0.55 8.24
CA PRO A 412 -3.84 0.66 7.67
C PRO A 412 -4.31 1.89 8.45
N ALA A 413 -3.38 2.75 8.85
CA ALA A 413 -3.73 4.03 9.44
C ALA A 413 -4.43 4.86 8.36
N ILE A 414 -5.76 4.93 8.42
CA ILE A 414 -6.58 5.64 7.44
C ILE A 414 -6.55 7.12 7.83
N MET A 415 -6.11 7.95 6.90
CA MET A 415 -6.11 9.41 7.03
C MET A 415 -7.46 9.99 6.66
#